data_AF-A0A1B6FI29-F1
#
_entry.id   AF-A0A1B6FI29-F1
#
_cell.length_a   1.000
_cell.length_b   1.000
_cell.length_c   1.000
_cell.angle_alpha   90.00
_cell.angle_beta   90.00
_cell.angle_gamma   90.00
#
_symmetry.space_group_name_H-M   'P 1'
#
loop_
_entity.id
_entity.type
_entity.pdbx_description
1 polymer ?
#
loop_
_entity_poly.entity_id
_entity_poly.type
_entity_poly.pdbx_seq_one_letter_code
_entity_poly.pdbx_strand_id
1 'polypeptide(L)'
;VNIFLRAFPFLDQVSKENINKSASYITRRDQLLGLDVNNTDYVLGLFQPGYMDYHKLANEAEQPTLAEMTELAIKMMQKEAKGFVLFIEGGRIDVAHHENKAHLALDETVELHKAVETALKMTNEDDTLIVVTADHAHTMNINGYPRRGGDIFTYVQGTKDKLAYSTLSYANGPNTPRFKEGGNGQHDIISDTRDDPHYTFQTINLLDAETHDGQDVTVFARGPWAHLLVGNYEQTVIPYAMSFAAGFGPAVELLDPEHKFER
;
A
#
# COMPACT_ATOMS: atom_id res chain seq x y z
N VAL A 1 3.94 -6.69 5.62
CA VAL A 1 3.99 -7.02 4.18
C VAL A 1 5.43 -6.94 3.75
N ASN A 2 5.92 -7.96 3.05
CA ASN A 2 7.29 -8.02 2.55
C ASN A 2 7.31 -7.38 1.16
N ILE A 3 8.18 -6.40 0.91
CA ILE A 3 8.42 -5.96 -0.46
C ILE A 3 9.03 -7.14 -1.22
N PHE A 4 8.26 -7.71 -2.16
CA PHE A 4 8.78 -8.67 -3.10
C PHE A 4 9.55 -7.94 -4.19
N LEU A 5 10.85 -7.76 -3.96
CA LEU A 5 11.78 -7.35 -5.00
C LEU A 5 12.02 -8.51 -5.95
N ARG A 6 11.17 -8.65 -6.96
CA ARG A 6 11.43 -9.54 -8.08
C ARG A 6 11.64 -8.74 -9.35
N ALA A 7 12.90 -8.40 -9.62
CA ALA A 7 13.34 -8.15 -10.98
C ALA A 7 12.99 -9.40 -11.80
N PHE A 8 12.18 -9.23 -12.84
CA PHE A 8 12.25 -10.13 -13.98
C PHE A 8 13.22 -9.51 -14.97
N PRO A 9 14.54 -9.78 -14.90
CA PRO A 9 15.29 -9.78 -16.14
C PRO A 9 14.57 -10.81 -17.01
N PHE A 10 14.08 -10.40 -18.19
CA PHE A 10 13.42 -11.28 -19.14
C PHE A 10 14.12 -12.65 -19.13
N LEU A 11 13.35 -13.68 -18.73
CA LEU A 11 13.83 -14.95 -18.21
C LEU A 11 14.81 -15.65 -19.17
N ASP A 12 16.10 -15.44 -18.98
CA ASP A 12 17.10 -16.42 -19.39
C ASP A 12 17.05 -17.56 -18.35
N GLN A 13 16.49 -18.71 -18.73
CA GLN A 13 16.32 -19.89 -17.89
C GLN A 13 17.64 -20.62 -17.61
N VAL A 14 18.72 -19.90 -17.30
CA VAL A 14 19.98 -20.51 -16.88
C VAL A 14 19.93 -20.73 -15.36
N SER A 15 20.26 -21.95 -14.91
CA SER A 15 20.23 -22.30 -13.49
C SER A 15 21.11 -21.36 -12.66
N LYS A 16 20.58 -20.89 -11.53
CA LYS A 16 21.27 -19.94 -10.63
C LYS A 16 22.55 -20.50 -9.99
N GLU A 17 22.81 -21.80 -10.13
CA GLU A 17 23.98 -22.48 -9.55
C GLU A 17 25.30 -22.16 -10.27
N ASN A 18 25.25 -21.63 -11.51
CA ASN A 18 26.44 -21.36 -12.33
C ASN A 18 26.68 -19.87 -12.62
N ILE A 19 25.99 -18.96 -11.93
CA ILE A 19 26.13 -17.53 -12.20
C ILE A 19 27.08 -16.92 -11.17
N ASN A 20 28.21 -16.38 -11.64
CA ASN A 20 29.15 -15.59 -10.83
C ASN A 20 28.50 -14.23 -10.46
N LYS A 21 27.46 -14.31 -9.61
CA LYS A 21 26.60 -13.21 -9.20
C LYS A 21 26.59 -13.12 -7.68
N SER A 22 26.67 -11.92 -7.15
CA SER A 22 26.65 -11.67 -5.71
C SER A 22 25.22 -11.57 -5.20
N ALA A 23 24.96 -12.15 -4.02
CA ALA A 23 23.67 -12.07 -3.37
C ALA A 23 23.84 -11.60 -1.92
N SER A 24 22.88 -10.82 -1.42
CA SER A 24 22.84 -10.35 -0.04
C SER A 24 21.51 -10.70 0.61
N TYR A 25 21.58 -11.17 1.84
CA TYR A 25 20.43 -11.37 2.71
C TYR A 25 20.51 -10.37 3.86
N ILE A 26 19.50 -9.52 4.00
CA ILE A 26 19.46 -8.45 4.99
C ILE A 26 18.19 -8.56 5.84
N THR A 27 18.33 -8.29 7.13
CA THR A 27 17.23 -8.43 8.10
C THR A 27 17.06 -7.23 9.02
N ARG A 28 17.86 -6.18 8.83
CA ARG A 28 17.78 -4.93 9.60
C ARG A 28 17.93 -3.71 8.71
N ARG A 29 17.43 -2.57 9.20
CA ARG A 29 17.54 -1.28 8.53
C ARG A 29 18.98 -0.83 8.27
N ASP A 30 19.90 -1.00 9.22
CA ASP A 30 21.31 -0.63 9.03
C ASP A 30 21.96 -1.40 7.86
N GLN A 31 21.61 -2.68 7.69
CA GLN A 31 22.06 -3.49 6.56
C GLN A 31 21.44 -3.04 5.23
N LEU A 32 20.18 -2.58 5.25
CA LEU A 32 19.53 -1.99 4.08
C LEU A 32 20.24 -0.70 3.65
N LEU A 33 20.46 0.22 4.59
CA LEU A 33 21.08 1.52 4.33
C LEU A 33 22.55 1.40 3.96
N GLY A 34 23.25 0.39 4.49
CA GLY A 34 24.65 0.11 4.23
C GLY A 34 24.93 -0.81 3.04
N LEU A 35 23.91 -1.25 2.29
CA LEU A 35 24.10 -2.20 1.19
C LEU A 35 24.91 -1.56 0.04
N ASP A 36 25.98 -2.22 -0.38
CA ASP A 36 26.74 -1.83 -1.57
C ASP A 36 26.02 -2.28 -2.84
N VAL A 37 25.15 -1.40 -3.34
CA VAL A 37 24.35 -1.63 -4.56
C VAL A 37 25.21 -2.00 -5.76
N ASN A 38 26.43 -1.46 -5.89
CA ASN A 38 27.28 -1.71 -7.07
C ASN A 38 27.85 -3.13 -7.09
N ASN A 39 28.03 -3.73 -5.92
CA ASN A 39 28.64 -5.04 -5.75
C ASN A 39 27.64 -6.14 -5.35
N THR A 40 26.34 -5.87 -5.35
CA THR A 40 25.27 -6.84 -5.04
C THR A 40 24.36 -7.05 -6.23
N ASP A 41 24.31 -8.22 -6.86
CA ASP A 41 23.36 -8.51 -7.95
C ASP A 41 21.95 -8.81 -7.46
N TYR A 42 21.82 -9.56 -6.36
CA TYR A 42 20.53 -9.97 -5.78
C TYR A 42 20.41 -9.59 -4.31
N VAL A 43 19.24 -9.13 -3.88
CA VAL A 43 18.96 -8.87 -2.47
C VAL A 43 17.65 -9.51 -2.04
N LEU A 44 17.66 -10.16 -0.88
CA LEU A 44 16.46 -10.57 -0.15
C LEU A 44 16.46 -9.85 1.20
N GLY A 45 15.49 -8.98 1.41
CA GLY A 45 15.27 -8.29 2.68
C GLY A 45 14.08 -8.89 3.42
N LEU A 46 14.30 -9.46 4.62
CA LEU A 46 13.24 -9.95 5.50
C LEU A 46 13.43 -9.36 6.89
N PHE A 47 12.67 -8.29 7.19
CA PHE A 47 12.89 -7.46 8.38
C PHE A 47 12.06 -7.89 9.61
N GLN A 48 11.09 -8.79 9.43
CA GLN A 48 10.30 -9.39 10.50
C GLN A 48 9.92 -10.86 10.15
N PRO A 49 9.65 -11.73 11.14
CA PRO A 49 9.17 -13.09 10.89
C PRO A 49 7.79 -13.17 10.24
N GLY A 50 6.97 -12.13 10.42
CA GLY A 50 5.62 -12.02 9.86
C GLY A 50 5.42 -10.67 9.19
N TYR A 51 4.38 -9.94 9.60
CA TYR A 51 4.25 -8.55 9.19
C TYR A 51 5.35 -7.69 9.81
N MET A 52 5.87 -6.73 9.04
CA MET A 52 6.52 -5.56 9.62
C MET A 52 5.54 -4.85 10.54
N ASP A 53 6.07 -4.21 11.58
CA ASP A 53 5.26 -3.42 12.49
C ASP A 53 4.58 -2.27 11.74
N TYR A 54 3.51 -1.72 12.33
CA TYR A 54 2.98 -0.45 11.82
C TYR A 54 4.07 0.61 11.91
N HIS A 55 4.30 1.39 10.85
CA HIS A 55 5.30 2.45 10.76
C HIS A 55 5.29 3.34 12.02
N LYS A 56 4.11 3.80 12.45
CA LYS A 56 3.96 4.60 13.68
C LYS A 56 4.48 3.95 14.96
N LEU A 57 4.52 2.62 15.01
CA LEU A 57 4.88 1.82 16.18
C LEU A 57 6.21 1.07 16.01
N ALA A 58 6.80 1.12 14.82
CA ALA A 58 8.01 0.40 14.49
C ALA A 58 9.23 1.03 15.17
N ASN A 59 10.20 0.19 15.53
CA ASN A 59 11.52 0.69 15.95
C ASN A 59 12.31 1.13 14.71
N GLU A 60 12.46 2.45 14.53
CA GLU A 60 13.20 3.07 13.42
C GLU A 60 14.68 2.67 13.33
N ALA A 61 15.25 2.08 14.39
CA ALA A 61 16.61 1.54 14.34
C ALA A 61 16.67 0.13 13.71
N GLU A 62 15.55 -0.61 13.72
CA GLU A 62 15.51 -2.02 13.35
C GLU A 62 14.83 -2.24 11.99
N GLN A 63 13.73 -1.54 11.72
CA GLN A 63 12.91 -1.74 10.52
C GLN A 63 13.02 -0.57 9.56
N PRO A 64 13.32 -0.82 8.27
CA PRO A 64 13.31 0.22 7.26
C PRO A 64 11.89 0.70 6.97
N THR A 65 11.75 1.94 6.53
CA THR A 65 10.46 2.46 6.07
C THR A 65 10.13 1.94 4.67
N LEU A 66 8.87 2.09 4.24
CA LEU A 66 8.45 1.70 2.89
C LEU A 66 9.18 2.54 1.83
N ALA A 67 9.39 3.82 2.14
CA ALA A 67 10.18 4.72 1.31
C ALA A 67 11.65 4.27 1.19
N GLU A 68 12.30 3.85 2.28
CA GLU A 68 13.70 3.36 2.25
C GLU A 68 13.85 2.07 1.45
N MET A 69 12.91 1.13 1.64
CA MET A 69 12.91 -0.10 0.86
C MET A 69 12.63 0.17 -0.63
N THR A 70 11.78 1.15 -0.95
CA THR A 70 11.53 1.61 -2.32
C THR A 70 12.78 2.25 -2.94
N GLU A 71 13.50 3.06 -2.19
CA GLU A 71 14.75 3.66 -2.66
C GLU A 71 15.80 2.58 -2.99
N LEU A 72 16.03 1.63 -2.07
CA LEU A 72 16.96 0.54 -2.33
C LEU A 72 16.52 -0.29 -3.53
N ALA A 73 15.23 -0.59 -3.62
CA ALA A 73 14.65 -1.33 -4.73
C ALA A 73 14.98 -0.69 -6.07
N ILE A 74 14.69 0.60 -6.22
CA ILE A 74 14.93 1.33 -7.47
C ILE A 74 16.43 1.37 -7.78
N LYS A 75 17.29 1.63 -6.79
CA LYS A 75 18.76 1.59 -6.98
C LYS A 75 19.25 0.24 -7.50
N MET A 76 18.71 -0.86 -6.96
CA MET A 76 19.04 -2.21 -7.40
C MET A 76 18.55 -2.47 -8.82
N MET A 77 17.33 -2.05 -9.16
CA MET A 77 16.71 -2.30 -10.46
C MET A 77 17.25 -1.42 -11.59
N GLN A 78 17.71 -0.20 -11.30
CA GLN A 78 18.27 0.73 -12.29
C GLN A 78 19.56 0.22 -12.97
N LYS A 79 20.16 -0.86 -12.44
CA LYS A 79 21.28 -1.55 -13.08
C LYS A 79 20.86 -2.37 -14.30
N GLU A 80 19.57 -2.68 -14.43
CA GLU A 80 19.04 -3.48 -15.54
C GLU A 80 18.76 -2.60 -16.76
N ALA A 81 19.60 -2.74 -17.79
CA ALA A 81 19.50 -1.94 -19.02
C ALA A 81 18.22 -2.17 -19.84
N LYS A 82 17.49 -3.27 -19.58
CA LYS A 82 16.22 -3.60 -20.26
C LYS A 82 14.98 -3.08 -19.52
N GLY A 83 15.17 -2.31 -18.43
CA GLY A 83 14.10 -1.87 -17.55
C GLY A 83 13.67 -2.94 -16.54
N PHE A 84 12.66 -2.61 -15.74
CA PHE A 84 12.20 -3.44 -14.63
C PHE A 84 10.71 -3.26 -14.37
N VAL A 85 10.13 -4.24 -13.67
CA VAL A 85 8.82 -4.12 -13.02
C VAL A 85 9.08 -4.14 -11.51
N LEU A 86 8.51 -3.18 -10.80
CA LEU A 86 8.61 -3.06 -9.35
C LEU A 86 7.21 -2.99 -8.75
N PHE A 87 6.94 -3.85 -7.77
CA PHE A 87 5.71 -3.87 -7.00
C PHE A 87 6.00 -3.40 -5.57
N ILE A 88 5.26 -2.38 -5.13
CA ILE A 88 5.39 -1.77 -3.80
C ILE A 88 3.99 -1.79 -3.18
N GLU A 89 3.89 -2.32 -1.96
CA GLU A 89 2.60 -2.56 -1.31
C GLU A 89 2.61 -1.95 0.10
N GLY A 90 1.67 -1.04 0.35
CA GLY A 90 1.36 -0.51 1.68
C GLY A 90 0.41 -1.41 2.47
N GLY A 91 0.64 -2.73 2.48
CA GLY A 91 -0.40 -3.68 2.90
C GLY A 91 -0.71 -3.74 4.40
N ARG A 92 -0.10 -2.88 5.24
CA ARG A 92 -0.53 -2.68 6.62
C ARG A 92 -1.73 -1.73 6.73
N ILE A 93 -2.07 -0.99 5.67
CA ILE A 93 -3.32 -0.21 5.57
C ILE A 93 -4.53 -1.12 5.82
N ASP A 94 -4.57 -2.26 5.11
CA ASP A 94 -5.60 -3.30 5.24
C ASP A 94 -5.71 -3.85 6.66
N VAL A 95 -4.58 -4.29 7.23
CA VAL A 95 -4.56 -4.87 8.58
C VAL A 95 -5.03 -3.85 9.64
N ALA A 96 -4.68 -2.58 9.49
CA ALA A 96 -5.15 -1.54 10.39
C ALA A 96 -6.65 -1.28 10.27
N HIS A 97 -7.22 -1.39 9.06
CA HIS A 97 -8.67 -1.29 8.86
C HIS A 97 -9.40 -2.50 9.44
N HIS A 98 -8.90 -3.72 9.25
CA HIS A 98 -9.43 -4.91 9.92
C HIS A 98 -9.53 -4.76 11.45
N GLU A 99 -8.59 -4.03 12.04
CA GLU A 99 -8.54 -3.73 13.48
C GLU A 99 -9.34 -2.48 13.88
N ASN A 100 -10.00 -1.79 12.95
CA ASN A 100 -10.68 -0.50 13.12
C ASN A 100 -9.76 0.62 13.69
N LYS A 101 -8.45 0.53 13.45
CA LYS A 101 -7.44 1.49 13.93
C LYS A 101 -7.12 2.53 12.85
N ALA A 102 -8.04 3.48 12.67
CA ALA A 102 -7.90 4.50 11.62
C ALA A 102 -6.62 5.35 11.77
N HIS A 103 -6.10 5.53 12.99
CA HIS A 103 -4.80 6.18 13.20
C HIS A 103 -3.67 5.48 12.45
N LEU A 104 -3.60 4.15 12.55
CA LEU A 104 -2.56 3.35 11.91
C LEU A 104 -2.83 3.22 10.41
N ALA A 105 -4.09 3.03 9.99
CA ALA A 105 -4.42 2.92 8.57
C ALA A 105 -4.04 4.18 7.78
N LEU A 106 -4.31 5.37 8.34
CA LEU A 106 -3.94 6.63 7.71
C LEU A 106 -2.43 6.90 7.78
N ASP A 107 -1.75 6.48 8.84
CA ASP A 107 -0.28 6.58 8.96
C ASP A 107 0.42 5.69 7.90
N GLU A 108 -0.03 4.46 7.72
CA GLU A 108 0.44 3.54 6.66
C GLU A 108 0.14 4.09 5.27
N THR A 109 -1.00 4.74 5.08
CA THR A 109 -1.36 5.39 3.81
C THR A 109 -0.40 6.55 3.50
N VAL A 110 -0.02 7.33 4.51
CA VAL A 110 1.01 8.37 4.37
C VAL A 110 2.38 7.75 4.05
N GLU A 111 2.70 6.58 4.61
CA GLU A 111 3.95 5.88 4.31
C GLU A 111 4.00 5.35 2.88
N LEU A 112 2.88 4.82 2.34
CA LEU A 112 2.74 4.52 0.92
C LEU A 112 2.88 5.76 0.03
N HIS A 113 2.29 6.90 0.44
CA HIS A 113 2.46 8.16 -0.28
C HIS A 113 3.92 8.59 -0.37
N LYS A 114 4.71 8.48 0.71
CA LYS A 114 6.14 8.78 0.68
C LYS A 114 6.91 7.83 -0.23
N ALA A 115 6.56 6.55 -0.27
CA ALA A 115 7.18 5.58 -1.18
C ALA A 115 6.91 5.93 -2.66
N VAL A 116 5.69 6.35 -2.99
CA VAL A 116 5.36 6.89 -4.31
C VAL A 116 6.17 8.16 -4.60
N GLU A 117 6.29 9.08 -3.64
CA GLU A 117 7.10 10.29 -3.80
C GLU A 117 8.58 9.97 -4.05
N THR A 118 9.15 9.00 -3.34
CA THR A 118 10.50 8.49 -3.56
C THR A 118 10.65 7.93 -4.98
N ALA A 119 9.70 7.11 -5.44
CA ALA A 119 9.74 6.58 -6.79
C ALA A 119 9.70 7.67 -7.86
N LEU A 120 8.82 8.68 -7.68
CA LEU A 120 8.71 9.83 -8.59
C LEU A 120 9.99 10.67 -8.63
N LYS A 121 10.73 10.78 -7.52
CA LYS A 121 12.02 11.50 -7.46
C LYS A 121 13.17 10.73 -8.12
N MET A 122 13.05 9.41 -8.23
CA MET A 122 14.13 8.53 -8.68
C MET A 122 13.96 8.00 -10.11
N THR A 123 12.82 8.28 -10.75
CA THR A 123 12.49 7.79 -12.10
C THR A 123 12.06 8.93 -13.01
N ASN A 124 12.16 8.73 -14.33
CA ASN A 124 11.75 9.73 -15.32
C ASN A 124 10.35 9.37 -15.87
N GLU A 125 9.47 10.36 -15.97
CA GLU A 125 8.14 10.18 -16.56
C GLU A 125 8.19 9.81 -18.05
N ASP A 126 9.29 10.13 -18.75
CA ASP A 126 9.45 9.79 -20.17
C ASP A 126 9.62 8.28 -20.41
N ASP A 127 10.10 7.53 -19.42
CA ASP A 127 10.44 6.10 -19.55
C ASP A 127 9.81 5.19 -18.49
N THR A 128 9.16 5.77 -17.47
CA THR A 128 8.61 5.01 -16.33
C THR A 128 7.12 5.24 -16.18
N LEU A 129 6.33 4.17 -16.30
CA LEU A 129 4.92 4.14 -15.95
C LEU A 129 4.76 3.78 -14.45
N ILE A 130 4.28 4.73 -13.65
CA ILE A 130 3.89 4.51 -12.26
C ILE A 130 2.37 4.41 -12.19
N VAL A 131 1.86 3.31 -11.63
CA VAL A 131 0.44 3.08 -11.37
C VAL A 131 0.24 2.86 -9.87
N VAL A 132 -0.71 3.59 -9.27
CA VAL A 132 -1.11 3.45 -7.87
C VAL A 132 -2.59 3.08 -7.84
N THR A 133 -2.93 2.00 -7.15
CA THR A 133 -4.31 1.52 -6.98
C THR A 133 -4.44 0.86 -5.62
N ALA A 134 -5.67 0.55 -5.21
CA ALA A 134 -5.95 -0.45 -4.20
C ALA A 134 -6.39 -1.78 -4.85
N ASP A 135 -6.30 -2.86 -4.10
CA ASP A 135 -6.85 -4.16 -4.45
C ASP A 135 -8.35 -4.28 -4.10
N HIS A 136 -8.77 -3.65 -3.00
CA HIS A 136 -10.15 -3.44 -2.58
C HIS A 136 -10.28 -2.25 -1.62
N ALA A 137 -11.50 -1.91 -1.21
CA ALA A 137 -11.77 -0.88 -0.21
C ALA A 137 -12.02 -1.48 1.19
N HIS A 138 -12.31 -0.61 2.15
CA HIS A 138 -12.81 -0.95 3.49
C HIS A 138 -14.04 -0.10 3.83
N THR A 139 -14.79 -0.53 4.84
CA THR A 139 -16.04 0.10 5.29
C THR A 139 -15.82 1.36 6.13
N MET A 140 -14.63 1.96 6.07
CA MET A 140 -14.34 3.24 6.70
C MET A 140 -15.16 4.35 6.04
N ASN A 141 -15.83 5.14 6.87
CA ASN A 141 -16.65 6.28 6.47
C ASN A 141 -16.12 7.57 7.09
N ILE A 142 -16.27 8.68 6.36
CA ILE A 142 -16.01 10.04 6.84
C ILE A 142 -17.36 10.73 7.06
N ASN A 143 -17.77 10.85 8.31
CA ASN A 143 -19.02 11.45 8.74
C ASN A 143 -18.93 12.98 8.82
N GLY A 144 -20.01 13.66 8.44
CA GLY A 144 -20.14 15.10 8.51
C GLY A 144 -20.81 15.55 9.81
N TYR A 145 -20.55 16.75 10.35
CA TYR A 145 -19.94 17.91 9.68
C TYR A 145 -18.81 18.56 10.51
N PRO A 146 -17.58 17.98 10.54
CA PRO A 146 -16.45 18.61 11.21
C PRO A 146 -16.04 19.91 10.53
N ARG A 147 -15.36 20.80 11.26
CA ARG A 147 -14.88 22.08 10.72
C ARG A 147 -13.70 21.87 9.77
N ARG A 148 -13.62 22.66 8.70
CA ARG A 148 -12.45 22.72 7.82
C ARG A 148 -11.18 23.01 8.62
N GLY A 149 -10.12 22.23 8.40
CA GLY A 149 -8.84 22.35 9.11
C GLY A 149 -8.85 21.74 10.53
N GLY A 150 -9.96 21.12 10.94
CA GLY A 150 -10.00 20.30 12.15
C GLY A 150 -9.31 18.95 11.95
N ASP A 151 -8.99 18.31 13.07
CA ASP A 151 -8.42 16.96 13.07
C ASP A 151 -9.40 15.95 12.46
N ILE A 152 -8.93 15.10 11.55
CA ILE A 152 -9.73 14.03 10.95
C ILE A 152 -10.18 13.00 12.00
N PHE A 153 -9.42 12.86 13.07
CA PHE A 153 -9.75 12.01 14.21
C PHE A 153 -10.65 12.72 15.21
N THR A 154 -11.27 13.87 14.89
CA THR A 154 -12.18 14.56 15.81
C THR A 154 -13.55 13.86 15.92
N TYR A 155 -14.39 14.34 16.83
CA TYR A 155 -15.79 13.95 16.98
C TYR A 155 -16.69 15.16 16.78
N VAL A 156 -17.97 14.91 16.49
CA VAL A 156 -19.01 15.92 16.39
C VAL A 156 -20.13 15.56 17.38
N GLN A 157 -20.74 16.58 17.96
CA GLN A 157 -21.91 16.44 18.84
C GLN A 157 -23.19 16.87 18.09
N GLY A 158 -24.35 16.39 18.55
CA GLY A 158 -25.65 16.76 17.98
C GLY A 158 -26.45 15.59 17.42
N THR A 159 -26.21 14.39 17.91
CA THR A 159 -27.05 13.22 17.63
C THR A 159 -28.37 13.29 18.39
N LYS A 160 -29.35 12.47 18.01
CA LYS A 160 -30.67 12.39 18.67
C LYS A 160 -30.60 11.90 20.11
N ASP A 161 -29.61 11.06 20.42
CA ASP A 161 -29.35 10.53 21.77
C ASP A 161 -28.43 11.44 22.60
N LYS A 162 -28.01 12.59 22.04
CA LYS A 162 -27.18 13.62 22.67
C LYS A 162 -25.74 13.16 22.98
N LEU A 163 -25.26 12.11 22.34
CA LEU A 163 -23.88 11.63 22.41
C LEU A 163 -23.01 12.19 21.27
N ALA A 164 -21.70 12.04 21.38
CA ALA A 164 -20.78 12.33 20.28
C ALA A 164 -20.66 11.14 19.32
N TYR A 165 -20.41 11.43 18.04
CA TYR A 165 -19.97 10.45 17.05
C TYR A 165 -18.65 10.88 16.42
N SER A 166 -17.82 9.91 16.06
CA SER A 166 -16.52 10.18 15.45
C SER A 166 -16.66 10.58 13.98
N THR A 167 -15.77 11.46 13.52
CA THR A 167 -15.65 11.80 12.10
C THR A 167 -15.32 10.56 11.27
N LEU A 168 -14.39 9.72 11.73
CA LEU A 168 -14.14 8.41 11.13
C LEU A 168 -14.96 7.34 11.85
N SER A 169 -15.58 6.44 11.11
CA SER A 169 -16.24 5.24 11.66
C SER A 169 -16.16 4.09 10.68
N TYR A 170 -16.52 2.89 11.11
CA TYR A 170 -16.62 1.71 10.25
C TYR A 170 -18.04 1.16 10.21
N ALA A 171 -18.40 0.44 9.16
CA ALA A 171 -19.72 -0.22 9.13
C ALA A 171 -19.71 -1.46 10.02
N ASN A 172 -18.60 -2.20 10.07
CA ASN A 172 -18.45 -3.38 10.90
C ASN A 172 -17.04 -3.51 11.53
N GLY A 173 -16.76 -4.60 12.24
CA GLY A 173 -15.45 -4.84 12.86
C GLY A 173 -15.39 -4.70 14.37
N PRO A 174 -14.17 -4.71 14.96
CA PRO A 174 -14.00 -4.66 16.39
C PRO A 174 -14.33 -3.27 16.92
N ASN A 175 -14.97 -3.18 18.09
CA ASN A 175 -15.12 -1.96 18.87
C ASN A 175 -15.62 -2.35 20.28
N THR A 176 -14.76 -2.98 21.08
CA THR A 176 -15.14 -3.55 22.39
C THR A 176 -15.89 -2.57 23.31
N PRO A 177 -15.53 -1.26 23.38
CA PRO A 177 -16.24 -0.29 24.21
C PRO A 177 -17.54 0.25 23.61
N ARG A 178 -18.07 -0.31 22.51
CA ARG A 178 -19.19 0.28 21.76
C ARG A 178 -20.42 0.62 22.62
N PHE A 179 -20.71 -0.21 23.61
CA PHE A 179 -21.88 -0.10 24.44
C PHE A 179 -21.49 0.25 25.88
N LYS A 180 -22.40 0.95 26.58
CA LYS A 180 -22.25 1.18 28.02
C LYS A 180 -22.14 -0.15 28.77
N GLU A 181 -21.49 -0.13 29.93
CA GLU A 181 -21.44 -1.29 30.83
C GLU A 181 -22.87 -1.80 31.09
N GLY A 182 -23.12 -3.08 30.79
CA GLY A 182 -24.46 -3.69 30.82
C GLY A 182 -25.24 -3.67 29.49
N GLY A 183 -24.66 -3.20 28.39
CA GLY A 183 -25.20 -3.32 27.02
C GLY A 183 -26.31 -2.34 26.65
N ASN A 184 -26.69 -1.43 27.55
CA ASN A 184 -27.79 -0.50 27.34
C ASN A 184 -27.30 0.82 26.73
N GLY A 185 -27.44 0.97 25.42
CA GLY A 185 -27.14 2.21 24.70
C GLY A 185 -25.65 2.40 24.36
N GLN A 186 -25.38 3.40 23.53
CA GLN A 186 -24.05 3.68 23.00
C GLN A 186 -23.13 4.30 24.05
N HIS A 187 -21.86 3.94 24.00
CA HIS A 187 -20.79 4.55 24.79
C HIS A 187 -20.50 5.97 24.32
N ASP A 188 -20.24 6.87 25.26
CA ASP A 188 -19.90 8.26 24.95
C ASP A 188 -18.39 8.41 24.73
N ILE A 189 -18.00 8.80 23.53
CA ILE A 189 -16.61 8.87 23.10
C ILE A 189 -15.91 10.18 23.47
N ILE A 190 -16.60 11.14 24.11
CA ILE A 190 -16.01 12.45 24.46
C ILE A 190 -14.80 12.31 25.37
N SER A 191 -14.85 11.34 26.30
CA SER A 191 -13.78 11.08 27.27
C SER A 191 -12.75 10.05 26.81
N ASP A 192 -12.91 9.51 25.60
CA ASP A 192 -11.99 8.50 25.09
C ASP A 192 -10.60 9.11 24.83
N THR A 193 -9.56 8.32 25.06
CA THR A 193 -8.17 8.63 24.67
C THR A 193 -7.98 8.39 23.18
N ARG A 194 -8.67 9.20 22.37
CA ARG A 194 -8.76 8.99 20.91
C ARG A 194 -7.44 9.17 20.20
N ASP A 195 -6.53 9.97 20.75
CA ASP A 195 -5.19 10.19 20.19
C ASP A 195 -4.26 8.97 20.33
N ASP A 196 -4.67 7.93 21.06
CA ASP A 196 -3.95 6.66 21.16
C ASP A 196 -3.94 5.96 19.78
N PRO A 197 -2.77 5.61 19.21
CA PRO A 197 -2.68 4.83 17.99
C PRO A 197 -3.46 3.50 18.00
N HIS A 198 -3.69 2.93 19.19
CA HIS A 198 -4.46 1.70 19.37
C HIS A 198 -5.96 1.94 19.53
N TYR A 199 -6.44 3.20 19.50
CA TYR A 199 -7.85 3.51 19.58
C TYR A 199 -8.63 2.87 18.44
N THR A 200 -9.64 2.07 18.82
CA THR A 200 -10.55 1.41 17.89
C THR A 200 -11.76 2.30 17.63
N PHE A 201 -11.97 2.71 16.38
CA PHE A 201 -13.04 3.64 16.02
C PHE A 201 -14.43 2.98 16.05
N GLN A 202 -15.47 3.79 16.22
CA GLN A 202 -16.86 3.33 16.34
C GLN A 202 -17.30 2.52 15.12
N THR A 203 -18.09 1.48 15.36
CA THR A 203 -18.63 0.60 14.32
C THR A 203 -20.11 0.26 14.52
N ILE A 204 -20.84 -0.08 13.45
CA ILE A 204 -22.28 -0.40 13.47
C ILE A 204 -22.56 -1.90 13.63
N ASN A 205 -21.69 -2.79 13.20
CA ASN A 205 -21.84 -4.24 13.39
C ASN A 205 -20.57 -4.81 14.03
N LEU A 206 -20.68 -5.34 15.24
CA LEU A 206 -19.52 -5.91 15.92
C LEU A 206 -19.11 -7.22 15.23
N LEU A 207 -17.85 -7.29 14.82
CA LEU A 207 -17.17 -8.47 14.31
C LEU A 207 -15.78 -8.52 14.93
N ASP A 208 -15.11 -9.68 14.87
CA ASP A 208 -13.74 -9.81 15.38
C ASP A 208 -12.73 -9.05 14.49
N ALA A 209 -13.03 -8.92 13.20
CA ALA A 209 -12.30 -8.11 12.24
C ALA A 209 -13.31 -7.37 11.35
N GLU A 210 -12.97 -6.16 10.97
CA GLU A 210 -13.71 -5.44 9.93
C GLU A 210 -13.59 -6.18 8.58
N THR A 211 -14.51 -5.93 7.64
CA THR A 211 -14.57 -6.63 6.35
C THR A 211 -14.18 -5.69 5.22
N HIS A 212 -13.62 -6.23 4.14
CA HIS A 212 -13.39 -5.46 2.92
C HIS A 212 -14.72 -4.89 2.39
N ASP A 213 -14.62 -3.76 1.71
CA ASP A 213 -15.75 -3.12 1.03
C ASP A 213 -15.66 -3.33 -0.49
N GLY A 214 -16.83 -3.56 -1.10
CA GLY A 214 -16.96 -3.89 -2.53
C GLY A 214 -17.14 -2.68 -3.45
N GLN A 215 -16.98 -1.45 -2.96
CA GLN A 215 -17.00 -0.26 -3.80
C GLN A 215 -15.77 -0.20 -4.73
N ASP A 216 -15.95 0.50 -5.85
CA ASP A 216 -14.87 0.77 -6.79
C ASP A 216 -13.71 1.51 -6.10
N VAL A 217 -12.49 1.16 -6.47
CA VAL A 217 -11.25 1.80 -6.00
C VAL A 217 -10.63 2.66 -7.09
N THR A 218 -9.88 3.69 -6.68
CA THR A 218 -9.27 4.63 -7.63
C THR A 218 -7.95 4.09 -8.16
N VAL A 219 -7.69 4.36 -9.44
CA VAL A 219 -6.39 4.14 -10.10
C VAL A 219 -5.80 5.49 -10.49
N PHE A 220 -4.54 5.73 -10.11
CA PHE A 220 -3.74 6.86 -10.56
C PHE A 220 -2.60 6.35 -11.45
N ALA A 221 -2.32 7.04 -12.54
CA ALA A 221 -1.25 6.67 -13.47
C ALA A 221 -0.48 7.89 -13.95
N ARG A 222 0.85 7.74 -14.11
CA ARG A 222 1.77 8.75 -14.66
C ARG A 222 2.84 8.06 -15.50
N GLY A 223 3.19 8.65 -16.65
CA GLY A 223 4.22 8.11 -17.55
C GLY A 223 3.67 7.53 -18.86
N PRO A 224 4.47 6.72 -19.58
CA PRO A 224 4.11 6.20 -20.90
C PRO A 224 2.80 5.43 -20.85
N TRP A 225 1.88 5.75 -21.77
CA TRP A 225 0.56 5.13 -21.89
C TRP A 225 -0.38 5.28 -20.68
N ALA A 226 -0.08 6.15 -19.71
CA ALA A 226 -0.97 6.41 -18.56
C ALA A 226 -2.39 6.83 -18.99
N HIS A 227 -2.55 7.44 -20.17
CA HIS A 227 -3.84 7.82 -20.76
C HIS A 227 -4.77 6.64 -21.10
N LEU A 228 -4.29 5.39 -21.05
CA LEU A 228 -5.13 4.19 -21.20
C LEU A 228 -5.92 3.87 -19.93
N LEU A 229 -5.46 4.35 -18.77
CA LEU A 229 -6.06 4.10 -17.45
C LEU A 229 -7.01 5.25 -17.09
N VAL A 230 -8.09 5.37 -17.86
CA VAL A 230 -9.12 6.41 -17.70
C VAL A 230 -10.52 5.83 -17.73
N GLY A 231 -11.47 6.47 -17.03
CA GLY A 231 -12.86 6.01 -16.94
C GLY A 231 -13.03 4.87 -15.93
N ASN A 232 -14.03 4.02 -16.17
CA ASN A 232 -14.33 2.85 -15.34
C ASN A 232 -13.97 1.58 -16.13
N TYR A 233 -13.28 0.65 -15.48
CA TYR A 233 -12.85 -0.59 -16.10
C TYR A 233 -12.67 -1.67 -15.02
N GLU A 234 -12.68 -2.92 -15.47
CA GLU A 234 -12.38 -4.07 -14.62
C GLU A 234 -10.94 -3.98 -14.11
N GLN A 235 -10.69 -4.39 -12.86
CA GLN A 235 -9.36 -4.38 -12.25
C GLN A 235 -8.31 -5.15 -13.07
N THR A 236 -8.75 -6.17 -13.83
CA THR A 236 -7.92 -6.97 -14.73
C THR A 236 -7.31 -6.18 -15.90
N VAL A 237 -7.85 -4.99 -16.21
CA VAL A 237 -7.29 -4.09 -17.24
C VAL A 237 -5.95 -3.50 -16.80
N ILE A 238 -5.73 -3.28 -15.50
CA ILE A 238 -4.51 -2.66 -14.97
C ILE A 238 -3.24 -3.40 -15.42
N PRO A 239 -3.05 -4.70 -15.11
CA PRO A 239 -1.86 -5.42 -15.56
C PRO A 239 -1.78 -5.56 -17.08
N TYR A 240 -2.92 -5.61 -17.79
CA TYR A 240 -2.92 -5.68 -19.25
C TYR A 240 -2.39 -4.38 -19.88
N ALA A 241 -2.86 -3.22 -19.41
CA ALA A 241 -2.39 -1.91 -19.85
C ALA A 241 -0.90 -1.69 -19.51
N MET A 242 -0.45 -2.12 -18.32
CA MET A 242 0.98 -2.07 -17.95
C MET A 242 1.82 -2.95 -18.88
N SER A 243 1.36 -4.16 -19.20
CA SER A 243 2.07 -5.07 -20.11
C SER A 243 2.15 -4.52 -21.54
N PHE A 244 1.08 -3.86 -22.01
CA PHE A 244 1.06 -3.15 -23.28
C PHE A 244 2.06 -1.99 -23.28
N ALA A 245 2.05 -1.15 -22.24
CA ALA A 245 2.94 0.01 -22.12
C ALA A 245 4.42 -0.37 -22.12
N ALA A 246 4.76 -1.46 -21.44
CA ALA A 246 6.13 -1.95 -21.29
C ALA A 246 6.56 -2.93 -22.40
N GLY A 247 5.68 -3.26 -23.35
CA GLY A 247 6.01 -4.15 -24.47
C GLY A 247 6.36 -5.58 -24.03
N PHE A 248 5.64 -6.13 -23.04
CA PHE A 248 5.78 -7.54 -22.65
C PHE A 248 4.44 -8.26 -22.50
N GLY A 249 4.48 -9.59 -22.42
CA GLY A 249 3.29 -10.41 -22.21
C GLY A 249 2.36 -10.45 -23.43
N PRO A 250 1.09 -10.86 -23.24
CA PRO A 250 0.15 -11.10 -24.35
C PRO A 250 -0.25 -9.82 -25.10
N ALA A 251 -0.04 -8.64 -24.50
CA ALA A 251 -0.37 -7.36 -25.14
C ALA A 251 0.64 -6.93 -26.23
N VAL A 252 1.80 -7.58 -26.33
CA VAL A 252 2.81 -7.29 -27.38
C VAL A 252 2.25 -7.53 -28.78
N GLU A 253 1.35 -8.51 -28.94
CA GLU A 253 0.68 -8.80 -30.21
C GLU A 253 -0.19 -7.62 -30.72
N LEU A 254 -0.45 -6.60 -29.88
CA LEU A 254 -1.15 -5.37 -30.28
C LEU A 254 -0.21 -4.27 -30.78
N LEU A 255 1.09 -4.35 -30.47
CA LEU A 255 2.10 -3.35 -30.86
C LEU A 255 2.67 -3.60 -32.27
N ASP A 256 2.53 -4.81 -32.81
CA ASP A 256 2.93 -5.16 -34.18
C ASP A 256 1.71 -5.60 -35.01
N PRO A 257 1.13 -4.72 -35.86
CA PRO A 257 0.04 -5.08 -36.76
C PRO A 257 0.47 -6.00 -37.90
N GLU A 258 1.76 -6.07 -38.25
CA GLU A 258 2.26 -6.87 -39.38
C GLU A 258 2.40 -8.36 -39.04
N HIS A 259 2.50 -8.72 -37.75
CA HIS A 259 2.50 -10.12 -37.28
C HIS A 259 1.14 -10.81 -37.26
N LYS A 260 0.04 -10.14 -37.66
CA LYS A 260 -1.32 -10.70 -37.59
C LYS A 260 -1.77 -11.52 -38.80
N PHE A 261 -0.94 -11.69 -39.83
CA PHE A 261 -1.34 -12.39 -41.07
C PHE A 261 -0.59 -13.70 -41.40
N GLU A 262 0.22 -14.24 -40.50
CA GLU A 262 0.84 -15.57 -40.67
C GLU A 262 0.48 -16.50 -39.50
N ARG A 263 -0.76 -16.98 -39.47
CA ARG A 263 -1.15 -18.23 -38.80
C ARG A 263 -2.16 -18.98 -39.66
#